data_AF-A0A6V7LDS8-F1
#
_entry.id   AF-A0A6V7LDS8-F1
#
_cell.length_a   1.000
_cell.length_b   1.000
_cell.length_c   1.000
_cell.angle_alpha   90.00
_cell.angle_beta   90.00
_cell.angle_gamma   90.00
#
_symmetry.space_group_name_H-M   'P 1'
#
loop_
_entity.id
_entity.type
_entity.pdbx_description
1 polymer ?
#
loop_
_entity_poly.entity_id
_entity_poly.type
_entity_poly.pdbx_seq_one_letter_code
_entity_poly.pdbx_strand_id
1 'polypeptide(L)' 'ICHCEGEIGAPLLAPCYCSGSLRYVHQACLQQWIKASDTRACELCKFTFIMHAKTKPFSE' A
#
# COMPACT_ATOMS: atom_id res chain seq x y z
N ILE A 1 1.35 4.62 7.66
CA ILE A 1 0.27 5.21 6.84
C ILE A 1 0.48 6.72 6.84
N CYS A 2 0.41 7.40 5.68
CA CYS A 2 0.63 8.84 5.56
C CYS A 2 -0.69 9.60 5.38
N HIS A 3 -0.72 10.89 5.74
CA HIS A 3 -1.87 11.78 5.52
C HIS A 3 -1.68 12.74 4.33
N CYS A 4 -0.70 12.49 3.46
CA CYS A 4 -0.49 13.31 2.26
C CYS A 4 -1.41 12.91 1.11
N GLU A 5 -1.79 13.88 0.28
CA GLU A 5 -2.50 13.68 -0.99
C GLU A 5 -1.60 12.96 -2.02
N GLY A 6 -2.24 12.24 -2.94
CA GLY A 6 -1.55 11.46 -3.96
C GLY A 6 -0.73 12.36 -4.90
N GLU A 7 0.56 12.12 -4.93
CA GLU A 7 1.51 12.85 -5.78
C GLU A 7 1.72 12.12 -7.12
N ILE A 8 2.08 12.86 -8.16
CA ILE A 8 2.28 12.32 -9.52
C ILE A 8 3.35 11.20 -9.54
N GLY A 9 4.31 11.23 -8.60
CA GLY A 9 5.35 10.20 -8.42
C GLY A 9 4.97 9.02 -7.51
N ALA A 10 3.99 9.21 -6.62
CA ALA A 10 3.52 8.20 -5.68
C ALA A 10 1.97 8.20 -5.66
N PRO A 11 1.33 7.52 -6.62
CA PRO A 11 -0.12 7.43 -6.63
C PRO A 11 -0.63 6.68 -5.40
N LEU A 12 -1.77 7.14 -4.88
CA LEU A 12 -2.53 6.44 -3.87
C LEU A 12 -3.14 5.17 -4.48
N LEU A 13 -2.97 4.04 -3.81
CA LEU A 13 -3.52 2.75 -4.23
C LEU A 13 -4.46 2.19 -3.16
N ALA A 14 -5.33 1.28 -3.60
CA ALA A 14 -6.26 0.57 -2.74
C ALA A 14 -5.73 -0.83 -2.42
N PRO A 15 -5.07 -1.03 -1.26
CA PRO A 15 -4.41 -2.29 -0.98
C PRO A 15 -5.41 -3.32 -0.43
N CYS A 16 -6.61 -2.90 -0.04
CA CYS A 16 -7.63 -3.78 0.50
C CYS A 16 -9.03 -3.24 0.19
N TYR A 17 -10.06 -4.03 0.50
CA TYR A 17 -11.46 -3.67 0.30
C TYR A 17 -12.04 -2.73 1.36
N CYS A 18 -11.20 -2.14 2.22
CA CYS A 18 -11.68 -1.14 3.17
C CYS A 18 -12.24 0.08 2.44
N SER A 19 -13.26 0.71 3.03
CA SER A 19 -13.85 1.95 2.54
C SER A 19 -13.37 3.14 3.38
N GLY A 20 -13.36 4.34 2.80
CA GLY A 20 -12.93 5.57 3.46
C GLY A 20 -11.43 5.89 3.32
N SER A 21 -10.88 6.66 4.25
CA SER A 21 -9.49 7.16 4.20
C SER A 21 -8.44 6.04 4.26
N LEU A 22 -8.77 4.93 4.93
CA LEU A 22 -7.92 3.74 5.03
C LEU A 22 -7.82 2.97 3.70
N ARG A 23 -8.70 3.26 2.74
CA ARG A 23 -8.66 2.67 1.40
C ARG A 23 -7.44 3.13 0.63
N TYR A 24 -7.02 4.38 0.78
CA TYR A 24 -6.02 4.99 -0.10
C TYR A 24 -4.71 5.18 0.63
N VAL A 25 -3.67 4.48 0.18
CA VAL A 25 -2.33 4.60 0.76
C VAL A 25 -1.28 4.61 -0.34
N HIS A 26 -0.16 5.29 -0.11
CA HIS A 26 0.97 5.18 -1.03
C HIS A 26 1.58 3.78 -0.97
N GLN A 27 2.07 3.32 -2.12
CA GLN A 27 2.81 2.06 -2.22
C GLN A 27 3.95 1.96 -1.20
N ALA A 28 4.77 3.00 -1.11
CA ALA A 28 5.88 3.06 -0.16
C ALA A 28 5.39 2.99 1.30
N CYS A 29 4.32 3.71 1.64
CA CYS A 29 3.76 3.70 2.99
C CYS A 29 3.15 2.36 3.36
N LEU A 30 2.52 1.66 2.42
CA LEU A 30 2.02 0.30 2.62
C LEU A 30 3.19 -0.66 2.88
N GLN A 31 4.23 -0.63 2.05
CA GLN A 31 5.41 -1.48 2.23
C GLN A 31 6.10 -1.23 3.58
N GLN A 32 6.27 0.04 3.95
CA GLN A 32 6.83 0.44 5.23
C GLN A 32 5.98 -0.10 6.39
N TRP A 33 4.65 0.02 6.29
CA TRP A 33 3.72 -0.43 7.32
C TRP A 33 3.72 -1.95 7.46
N ILE A 34 3.76 -2.70 6.35
CA ILE A 34 3.85 -4.17 6.35
C ILE A 34 5.16 -4.64 6.96
N LYS A 35 6.27 -3.97 6.64
CA LYS A 35 7.58 -4.25 7.24
C LYS A 35 7.61 -3.94 8.74
N ALA A 36 6.93 -2.88 9.17
CA ALA A 36 6.88 -2.48 10.58
C ALA A 36 5.91 -3.35 11.41
N SER A 37 4.81 -3.78 10.80
CA SER A 37 3.71 -4.50 11.49
C SER A 37 3.80 -6.02 11.31
N ASP A 38 4.77 -6.51 10.52
CA ASP A 38 4.97 -7.91 10.13
C ASP A 38 3.70 -8.62 9.61
N THR A 39 2.72 -7.85 9.11
CA THR A 39 1.45 -8.37 8.62
C THR A 39 1.23 -7.96 7.18
N ARG A 40 0.80 -8.93 6.37
CA ARG A 40 0.50 -8.75 4.94
C ARG A 40 -1.01 -8.72 4.67
N ALA A 41 -1.83 -8.66 5.71
CA ALA A 41 -3.27 -8.62 5.60
C ALA A 41 -3.86 -7.47 6.42
N CYS A 42 -4.94 -6.89 5.91
CA CYS A 42 -5.67 -5.85 6.59
C CYS A 42 -6.27 -6.40 7.89
N GLU A 43 -6.06 -5.70 9.00
CA GLU A 43 -6.63 -6.13 10.28
C GLU A 43 -8.16 -6.01 10.35
N LEU A 44 -8.73 -5.09 9.56
CA LEU A 44 -10.16 -4.78 9.50
C LEU A 44 -10.93 -5.77 8.63
N CYS A 45 -10.58 -5.85 7.34
CA CYS A 45 -11.29 -6.71 6.39
C CYS A 45 -10.62 -8.07 6.18
N LYS A 46 -9.50 -8.36 6.87
CA LYS A 46 -8.72 -9.61 6.75
C LYS A 46 -8.22 -9.91 5.34
N PHE A 47 -8.33 -8.95 4.42
CA PHE A 47 -7.91 -9.10 3.04
C PHE A 47 -6.40 -8.91 2.90
N THR A 48 -5.75 -9.76 2.12
CA THR A 48 -4.31 -9.65 1.82
C THR A 48 -4.01 -8.39 1.03
N PHE A 49 -3.03 -7.61 1.47
CA PHE A 49 -2.72 -6.34 0.81
C PHE A 49 -2.24 -6.54 -0.63
N ILE A 50 -2.86 -5.80 -1.57
CA ILE A 50 -2.48 -5.79 -2.98
C ILE A 50 -1.24 -4.91 -3.13
N MET A 51 -0.07 -5.55 -3.24
CA MET A 51 1.15 -4.87 -3.64
C MET A 51 1.29 -4.92 -5.16
N HIS A 52 1.18 -3.76 -5.83
CA HIS A 52 1.67 -3.65 -7.20
C HIS A 52 3.18 -3.71 -7.16
N ALA A 53 3.77 -4.90 -7.12
CA ALA A 53 5.19 -5.05 -7.33
C ALA A 53 5.49 -4.50 -8.72
N LYS A 54 5.95 -3.24 -8.80
CA LYS A 54 6.80 -2.82 -9.90
C LYS A 54 8.05 -3.66 -9.72
N THR A 55 8.00 -4.88 -10.23
CA THR A 55 9.21 -5.52 -10.72
C THR A 55 9.75 -4.50 -11.71
N LYS A 56 10.68 -3.65 -11.27
CA LYS A 56 11.70 -3.23 -12.21
C LYS A 56 12.31 -4.57 -12.63
N PRO A 57 12.09 -5.06 -13.87
CA PRO A 57 13.07 -5.99 -14.38
C PRO A 57 14.40 -5.28 -14.17
N PHE A 58 15.29 -5.92 -13.43
CA PHE A 58 16.67 -5.51 -13.32
C PHE A 58 17.22 -5.62 -14.75
N SER A 59 17.08 -4.54 -15.53
CA SER A 59 17.66 -4.41 -16.85
C SER A 59 18.84 -3.47 -16.72
N GLU A 60 20.00 -4.11 -16.87
CA GLU A 60 21.34 -3.63 -17.24
C GLU A 60 22.16 -2.87 -16.18
#